data_AF-A0A0F8YBS5-F1
#
_entry.id   AF-A0A0F8YBS5-F1
#
_cell.length_a   1.000
_cell.length_b   1.000
_cell.length_c   1.000
_cell.angle_alpha   90.00
_cell.angle_beta   90.00
_cell.angle_gamma   90.00
#
_symmetry.space_group_name_H-M   'P 1'
#
loop_
_entity.id
_entity.type
_entity.pdbx_description
1 polymer ?
#
loop_
_entity_poly.entity_id
_entity_poly.type
_entity_poly.pdbx_seq_one_letter_code
_entity_poly.pdbx_strand_id
1 'polypeptide(L)'
;MIFAKGFSGPEGPVVLDDGSILIVEFASDKGCVTHISSDGKTSNIIAKTGSPNGLAVDKNGVIWVAESKEPSLLKMTMDGKYEIFLTGCNGESFMLPNDLAFGPDGALYL
;
A
#
# COMPACT_ATOMS: atom_id res chain seq x y z
N MET A 1 1.66 -12.23 -21.63
CA MET A 1 1.74 -13.06 -20.41
C MET A 1 1.06 -12.27 -19.30
N ILE A 2 0.18 -12.88 -18.50
CA ILE A 2 -0.44 -12.26 -17.32
C ILE A 2 0.30 -12.80 -16.10
N PHE A 3 0.79 -11.92 -15.21
CA PHE A 3 1.52 -12.33 -14.00
C PHE A 3 0.57 -12.86 -12.92
N ALA A 4 -0.46 -12.09 -12.56
CA ALA A 4 -1.51 -12.48 -11.63
C ALA A 4 -2.85 -11.80 -12.03
N LYS A 5 -3.98 -12.30 -11.51
CA LYS A 5 -5.34 -11.81 -11.84
C LYS A 5 -6.32 -12.02 -10.68
N GLY A 6 -7.49 -11.39 -10.75
CA GLY A 6 -8.57 -11.56 -9.76
C GLY A 6 -8.58 -10.52 -8.64
N PHE A 7 -7.91 -9.38 -8.85
CA PHE A 7 -7.85 -8.26 -7.91
C PHE A 7 -8.91 -7.20 -8.24
N SER A 8 -9.39 -6.47 -7.23
CA SER A 8 -10.41 -5.43 -7.39
C SER A 8 -9.77 -4.04 -7.31
N GLY A 9 -9.54 -3.44 -8.48
CA GLY A 9 -8.81 -2.17 -8.58
C GLY A 9 -7.38 -2.27 -8.04
N PRO A 10 -6.51 -3.11 -8.64
CA PRO A 10 -5.12 -3.21 -8.21
C PRO A 10 -4.34 -1.93 -8.58
N GLU A 11 -3.66 -1.33 -7.60
CA GLU A 11 -2.80 -0.16 -7.75
C GLU A 11 -1.50 -0.33 -6.94
N GLY A 12 -0.54 0.59 -7.11
CA GLY A 12 0.68 0.67 -6.30
C GLY A 12 1.51 -0.61 -6.19
N PRO A 13 1.84 -1.32 -7.29
CA PRO A 13 2.65 -2.53 -7.20
C PRO A 13 4.08 -2.22 -6.75
N VAL A 14 4.54 -2.92 -5.71
CA VAL A 14 5.93 -2.88 -5.24
C VAL A 14 6.52 -4.28 -5.25
N VAL A 15 7.63 -4.45 -5.96
CA VAL A 15 8.41 -5.68 -5.96
C VAL A 15 9.32 -5.71 -4.72
N LEU A 16 9.24 -6.79 -3.95
CA LEU A 16 10.07 -7.03 -2.77
C LEU A 16 11.39 -7.73 -3.16
N ASP A 17 12.35 -7.76 -2.23
CA ASP A 17 13.68 -8.36 -2.46
C ASP A 17 13.65 -9.85 -2.82
N ASP A 18 12.63 -10.58 -2.37
CA ASP A 18 12.41 -12.00 -2.69
C ASP A 18 11.68 -12.21 -4.04
N GLY A 19 11.41 -11.12 -4.77
CA GLY A 19 10.70 -11.10 -6.05
C GLY A 19 9.17 -11.19 -5.92
N SER A 20 8.62 -11.29 -4.71
CA SER A 20 7.18 -11.20 -4.48
C SER A 20 6.69 -9.76 -4.67
N ILE A 21 5.37 -9.57 -4.76
CA ILE A 21 4.77 -8.25 -5.03
C ILE A 21 3.75 -7.91 -3.95
N LEU A 22 3.79 -6.67 -3.46
CA LEU A 22 2.68 -6.05 -2.75
C LEU A 22 1.89 -5.17 -3.70
N ILE A 23 0.56 -5.20 -3.56
CA ILE A 23 -0.35 -4.26 -4.23
C ILE A 23 -1.35 -3.72 -3.22
N VAL A 24 -1.99 -2.60 -3.54
CA VAL A 24 -3.28 -2.26 -2.94
C VAL A 24 -4.42 -2.71 -3.84
N GLU A 25 -5.58 -2.98 -3.26
CA GLU A 25 -6.86 -3.16 -3.96
C GLU A 25 -7.81 -2.04 -3.51
N PHE A 26 -7.95 -0.98 -4.32
CA PHE A 26 -8.60 0.27 -3.92
C PHE A 26 -10.12 0.18 -3.85
N ALA A 27 -10.73 -0.77 -4.57
CA ALA A 27 -12.18 -0.90 -4.64
C ALA A 27 -12.78 -1.08 -3.24
N SER A 28 -13.81 -0.29 -2.92
CA SER A 28 -14.32 -0.14 -1.55
C SER A 28 -14.95 -1.40 -0.94
N ASP A 29 -15.28 -2.41 -1.75
CA ASP A 29 -15.73 -3.73 -1.33
C ASP A 29 -14.57 -4.65 -0.91
N LYS A 30 -13.37 -4.43 -1.47
CA LYS A 30 -12.13 -5.12 -1.11
C LYS A 30 -11.32 -4.33 -0.11
N GLY A 31 -10.81 -3.15 -0.46
CA GLY A 31 -10.07 -2.26 0.44
C GLY A 31 -8.95 -2.96 1.20
N CYS A 32 -7.87 -3.36 0.53
CA CYS A 32 -6.81 -4.11 1.20
C CYS A 32 -5.41 -3.90 0.61
N VAL A 33 -4.41 -4.30 1.38
CA VAL A 33 -3.07 -4.61 0.89
C VAL A 33 -2.98 -6.11 0.65
N THR A 34 -2.53 -6.50 -0.53
CA THR A 34 -2.42 -7.90 -0.97
C THR A 34 -0.98 -8.22 -1.33
N HIS A 35 -0.49 -9.35 -0.82
CA HIS A 35 0.80 -9.94 -1.19
C HIS A 35 0.59 -11.03 -2.24
N ILE A 36 1.48 -11.08 -3.22
CA ILE A 36 1.46 -11.98 -4.36
C ILE A 36 2.81 -12.69 -4.40
N SER A 37 2.81 -14.02 -4.52
CA SER A 37 4.04 -14.81 -4.62
C SER A 37 4.88 -14.39 -5.83
N SER A 38 6.19 -14.62 -5.76
CA SER A 38 7.16 -14.25 -6.82
C SER A 38 6.90 -14.93 -8.17
N ASP A 39 6.10 -15.99 -8.19
CA ASP A 39 5.65 -16.67 -9.41
C ASP A 39 4.22 -16.29 -9.84
N GLY A 40 3.58 -15.35 -9.15
CA GLY A 40 2.24 -14.85 -9.45
C GLY A 40 1.10 -15.85 -9.20
N LYS A 41 1.39 -17.05 -8.65
CA LYS A 41 0.40 -18.13 -8.55
C LYS A 41 -0.48 -18.05 -7.32
N THR A 42 -0.01 -17.43 -6.25
CA THR A 42 -0.74 -17.32 -4.99
C THR A 42 -0.76 -15.87 -4.51
N SER A 43 -1.81 -15.54 -3.76
CA SER A 43 -1.94 -14.23 -3.15
C SER A 43 -2.69 -14.33 -1.84
N ASN A 44 -2.33 -13.48 -0.88
CA ASN A 44 -3.01 -13.37 0.40
C ASN A 44 -3.20 -11.90 0.77
N ILE A 45 -4.36 -11.60 1.37
CA ILE A 45 -4.61 -10.29 1.95
C ILE A 45 -3.75 -10.17 3.21
N ILE A 46 -2.94 -9.12 3.29
CA ILE A 46 -2.09 -8.79 4.43
C ILE A 46 -2.93 -8.05 5.48
N ALA A 47 -3.67 -7.03 5.04
CA ALA A 47 -4.56 -6.26 5.90
C ALA A 47 -5.76 -5.71 5.12
N LYS A 48 -6.89 -5.61 5.82
CA LYS A 48 -8.05 -4.81 5.39
C LYS A 48 -7.91 -3.39 5.90
N THR A 49 -8.12 -2.42 5.02
CA THR A 49 -8.14 -0.99 5.33
C THR A 49 -9.47 -0.39 4.84
N GLY A 50 -9.49 0.81 4.27
CA GLY A 50 -10.65 1.42 3.65
C GLY A 50 -10.65 1.31 2.12
N SER A 51 -9.94 2.22 1.47
CA SER A 51 -9.78 2.37 0.02
C SER A 51 -8.34 2.84 -0.24
N PRO A 52 -7.37 1.93 -0.08
CA PRO A 52 -5.96 2.26 -0.26
C PRO A 52 -5.65 2.46 -1.74
N ASN A 53 -4.91 3.52 -2.09
CA ASN A 53 -4.68 3.93 -3.47
C ASN A 53 -3.23 3.71 -3.93
N GLY A 54 -2.27 3.86 -3.01
CA GLY A 54 -0.86 3.62 -3.26
C GLY A 54 -0.16 3.01 -2.06
N LEU A 55 0.99 2.39 -2.30
CA LEU A 55 1.89 1.93 -1.24
C LEU A 55 3.35 2.09 -1.65
N ALA A 56 4.22 2.23 -0.65
CA ALA A 56 5.67 2.12 -0.79
C ALA A 56 6.23 1.29 0.35
N VAL A 57 7.38 0.66 0.15
CA VAL A 57 8.07 -0.11 1.18
C VAL A 57 9.40 0.56 1.48
N ASP A 58 9.68 0.81 2.75
CA ASP A 58 10.96 1.37 3.17
C ASP A 58 12.05 0.30 3.26
N LYS A 59 13.31 0.73 3.42
CA LYS A 59 14.47 -0.16 3.54
C LYS A 59 14.44 -1.14 4.72
N ASN A 60 13.54 -0.93 5.69
CA ASN A 60 13.36 -1.81 6.85
C ASN A 60 12.17 -2.77 6.66
N GLY A 61 11.51 -2.74 5.49
CA GLY A 61 10.34 -3.55 5.20
C GLY A 61 9.03 -2.99 5.78
N VAL A 62 9.00 -1.73 6.21
CA VAL A 62 7.75 -1.09 6.62
C VAL A 62 6.95 -0.72 5.38
N ILE A 63 5.67 -1.07 5.39
CA ILE A 63 4.73 -0.77 4.31
C ILE A 63 4.03 0.55 4.66
N TRP A 64 4.18 1.54 3.79
CA TRP A 64 3.47 2.80 3.87
C TRP A 64 2.30 2.76 2.89
N VAL A 65 1.13 3.26 3.29
CA VAL A 65 -0.08 3.16 2.47
C VAL A 65 -0.82 4.50 2.45
N ALA A 66 -1.16 4.98 1.26
CA ALA A 66 -2.05 6.11 1.06
C ALA A 66 -3.50 5.62 1.14
N GLU A 67 -4.21 5.98 2.20
CA GLU A 67 -5.59 5.58 2.46
C GLU A 67 -6.54 6.73 2.10
N SER A 68 -7.50 6.47 1.19
CA SER A 68 -8.42 7.50 0.69
C SER A 68 -9.79 7.53 1.38
N LYS A 69 -10.26 6.42 1.98
CA LYS A 69 -11.58 6.38 2.62
C LYS A 69 -11.59 7.13 3.96
N GLU A 70 -10.56 6.89 4.76
CA GLU A 70 -10.22 7.69 5.93
C GLU A 70 -8.89 8.37 5.64
N PRO A 71 -8.89 9.58 5.02
CA PRO A 71 -7.70 10.22 4.47
C PRO A 71 -6.51 10.21 5.43
N SER A 72 -5.55 9.34 5.18
CA SER A 72 -4.42 9.10 6.07
C SER A 72 -3.23 8.46 5.35
N LEU A 73 -2.06 8.60 5.96
CA LEU A 73 -0.90 7.78 5.71
C LEU A 73 -0.85 6.69 6.77
N LEU A 74 -0.95 5.43 6.36
CA LEU A 74 -0.82 4.29 7.25
C LEU A 74 0.63 3.81 7.28
N LYS A 75 1.04 3.32 8.45
CA LYS A 75 2.29 2.59 8.65
C LYS A 75 1.97 1.16 9.04
N MET A 76 2.43 0.20 8.25
CA MET A 76 2.01 -1.20 8.31
C MET A 76 3.20 -2.15 8.30
N THR A 77 3.06 -3.29 8.97
CA THR A 77 3.99 -4.41 8.96
C THR A 77 3.48 -5.56 8.09
N MET A 78 4.38 -6.45 7.67
CA MET A 78 4.03 -7.59 6.82
C MET A 78 3.10 -8.62 7.49
N ASP A 79 2.97 -8.61 8.82
CA ASP A 79 1.98 -9.41 9.56
C ASP A 79 0.60 -8.73 9.64
N GLY A 80 0.41 -7.62 8.93
CA GLY A 80 -0.88 -6.95 8.77
C GLY A 80 -1.25 -5.97 9.88
N LYS A 81 -0.37 -5.73 10.86
CA LYS A 81 -0.60 -4.68 11.87
C LYS A 81 -0.31 -3.32 11.26
N TYR A 82 -1.15 -2.34 11.58
CA TYR A 82 -0.94 -0.97 11.13
C TYR A 82 -1.48 0.06 12.10
N GLU A 83 -1.02 1.29 11.94
CA GLU A 83 -1.50 2.48 12.63
C GLU A 83 -1.67 3.63 11.62
N ILE A 84 -2.53 4.59 11.97
CA ILE A 84 -2.57 5.88 11.27
C ILE A 84 -1.35 6.67 11.72
N PHE A 85 -0.43 6.94 10.79
CA PHE A 85 0.79 7.69 11.07
C PHE A 85 0.55 9.19 10.96
N LEU A 86 -0.13 9.62 9.90
CA LEU A 86 -0.49 11.02 9.66
C LEU A 86 -1.86 11.12 9.00
N THR A 87 -2.57 12.21 9.26
CA THR A 87 -3.87 12.56 8.61
C THR A 87 -3.80 13.89 7.86
N GLY A 88 -2.63 14.53 7.82
CA GLY A 88 -2.46 15.86 7.28
C GLY A 88 -1.04 16.39 7.46
N CYS A 89 -0.76 17.56 6.90
CA CYS A 89 0.51 18.25 7.01
C CYS A 89 0.27 19.77 7.09
N ASN A 90 1.10 20.49 7.85
CA ASN A 90 1.07 21.95 7.97
C ASN A 90 -0.32 22.55 8.34
N GLY A 91 -1.11 21.81 9.14
CA GLY A 91 -2.43 22.25 9.58
C GLY A 91 -3.57 21.95 8.60
N GLU A 92 -3.27 21.33 7.46
CA GLU A 92 -4.27 20.86 6.50
C GLU A 92 -4.44 19.34 6.56
N SER A 93 -5.68 18.88 6.57
CA SER A 93 -6.00 17.45 6.46
C SER A 93 -5.76 16.95 5.05
N PHE A 94 -5.35 15.70 4.92
CA PHE A 94 -5.37 15.02 3.64
C PHE A 94 -6.81 14.88 3.12
N MET A 95 -6.95 14.93 1.80
CA MET A 95 -8.25 14.82 1.13
C MET A 95 -8.39 13.49 0.41
N LEU A 96 -7.45 13.19 -0.49
CA LEU A 96 -7.39 11.94 -1.25
C LEU A 96 -5.92 11.55 -1.47
N PRO A 97 -5.23 11.03 -0.43
CA PRO A 97 -3.91 10.43 -0.59
C PRO A 97 -3.92 9.44 -1.76
N ASN A 98 -3.02 9.63 -2.71
CA ASN A 98 -3.00 8.82 -3.94
C ASN A 98 -1.79 7.90 -3.96
N ASP A 99 -0.62 8.43 -4.29
CA ASP A 99 0.60 7.64 -4.46
C ASP A 99 1.69 8.13 -3.53
N LEU A 100 2.67 7.27 -3.26
CA LEU A 100 3.81 7.59 -2.42
C LEU A 100 5.09 6.96 -2.92
N ALA A 101 6.20 7.68 -2.75
CA ALA A 101 7.51 7.22 -3.18
C ALA A 101 8.60 7.70 -2.23
N PHE A 102 9.65 6.90 -2.07
CA PHE A 102 10.87 7.34 -1.40
C PHE A 102 11.79 8.05 -2.38
N GLY A 103 12.20 9.27 -2.04
CA GLY A 103 13.20 10.02 -2.79
C GLY A 103 14.63 9.57 -2.49
N PRO A 104 15.62 10.04 -3.28
CA PRO A 104 17.04 9.73 -3.04
C PRO A 104 17.59 10.33 -1.75
N ASP A 105 16.89 11.29 -1.16
CA ASP A 105 17.17 11.87 0.15
C ASP A 105 16.64 11.03 1.32
N GLY A 106 15.92 9.94 1.02
CA GLY A 106 15.30 9.06 2.00
C GLY A 106 13.97 9.59 2.56
N ALA A 107 13.45 10.71 2.05
CA ALA A 107 12.15 11.22 2.43
C ALA A 107 11.04 10.44 1.72
N LEU A 108 9.90 10.31 2.40
CA LEU A 108 8.66 9.80 1.81
C LEU A 108 7.86 10.97 1.23
N TYR A 109 7.55 10.90 -0.05
CA TYR A 109 6.71 11.86 -0.76
C TYR A 109 5.30 11.28 -0.86
N LEU A 110 4.30 12.09 -0.52
CA LEU A 110 2.87 11.81 -0.57
C LEU A 110 2.15 13.05 -1.12
#